data_AF-A0A1R1AEH0-F1
#
_entry.id   AF-A0A1R1AEH0-F1
#
_cell.length_a   1.000
_cell.length_b   1.000
_cell.length_c   1.000
_cell.angle_alpha   90.00
_cell.angle_beta   90.00
_cell.angle_gamma   90.00
#
_symmetry.space_group_name_H-M   'P 1'
#
loop_
_entity.id
_entity.type
_entity.pdbx_description
1 polymer ?
#
loop_
_entity_poly.entity_id
_entity_poly.type
_entity_poly.pdbx_seq_one_letter_code
_entity_poly.pdbx_strand_id
1 'polypeptide(L)'
;MQQQQKQSILTEEDLAGTILSDLKRVVREYATAATESTCPDIRQLFTKLTDSTLALQGQLFTAMQQANMYNTSSPALRQELDKQAKQYQQTKQKTSQFLQQNLGQQQNQTMYTPQMHQSGQYQQGSQTHYM
;
A
#
# COMPACT_ATOMS: atom_id res chain seq x y z
N MET A 1 10.10 60.99 6.93
CA MET A 1 9.82 59.61 7.39
C MET A 1 9.94 58.68 6.19
N GLN A 2 11.16 58.21 5.87
CA GLN A 2 11.35 57.20 4.82
C GLN A 2 10.99 55.84 5.40
N GLN A 3 9.93 55.21 4.89
CA GLN A 3 9.59 53.82 5.20
C GLN A 3 10.60 52.92 4.49
N GLN A 4 11.53 52.37 5.26
CA GLN A 4 12.44 51.33 4.80
C GLN A 4 11.63 50.03 4.64
N GLN A 5 11.16 49.78 3.42
CA GLN A 5 10.59 48.48 3.05
C GLN A 5 11.68 47.43 3.24
N LYS A 6 11.53 46.57 4.26
CA LYS A 6 12.33 45.35 4.40
C LYS A 6 12.10 44.50 3.16
N GLN A 7 13.04 44.51 2.21
CA GLN A 7 13.08 43.51 1.16
C GLN A 7 13.29 42.14 1.82
N SER A 8 12.38 41.21 1.56
CA SER A 8 12.56 39.80 1.94
C SER A 8 13.81 39.26 1.26
N ILE A 9 14.65 38.53 2.02
CA ILE A 9 15.86 37.89 1.49
C ILE A 9 15.49 36.74 0.55
N LEU A 10 14.36 36.08 0.80
CA LEU A 10 13.86 34.97 -0.01
C LEU A 10 12.89 35.49 -1.07
N THR A 11 13.01 34.95 -2.28
CA THR A 11 12.01 35.16 -3.33
C THR A 11 10.73 34.40 -3.00
N GLU A 12 9.64 34.74 -3.69
CA GLU A 12 8.38 34.01 -3.57
C GLU A 12 8.52 32.56 -4.05
N GLU A 13 9.35 32.32 -5.07
CA GLU A 13 9.71 30.98 -5.54
C GLU A 13 10.44 30.18 -4.45
N ASP A 14 11.42 30.78 -3.77
CA ASP A 14 12.15 30.12 -2.67
C ASP A 14 11.22 29.75 -1.51
N LEU A 15 10.30 30.65 -1.16
CA LEU A 15 9.33 30.43 -0.11
C LEU A 15 8.37 29.29 -0.47
N ALA A 16 7.78 29.35 -1.67
CA ALA A 16 6.86 28.34 -2.17
C ALA A 16 7.58 26.97 -2.32
N GLY A 17 8.82 26.97 -2.79
CA GLY A 17 9.67 25.77 -2.88
C GLY A 17 9.98 25.16 -1.52
N THR A 18 10.22 25.99 -0.50
CA THR A 18 10.43 25.54 0.89
C THR A 18 9.17 24.89 1.44
N ILE A 19 8.01 25.54 1.30
CA ILE A 19 6.73 25.00 1.74
C ILE A 19 6.42 23.69 1.02
N LEU A 20 6.60 23.64 -0.31
CA LEU A 20 6.35 22.45 -1.09
C LEU A 20 7.25 21.28 -0.67
N SER A 21 8.51 21.55 -0.33
CA SER A 21 9.45 20.55 0.16
C SER A 21 9.04 20.01 1.53
N ASP A 22 8.59 20.88 2.43
CA ASP A 22 8.09 20.46 3.74
C ASP A 22 6.80 19.64 3.63
N LEU A 23 5.85 20.05 2.78
CA LEU A 23 4.64 19.27 2.51
C LEU A 23 4.98 17.85 2.03
N LYS A 24 5.96 17.70 1.11
CA LYS A 24 6.42 16.37 0.65
C LYS A 24 7.04 15.54 1.78
N ARG A 25 7.81 16.17 2.68
CA ARG A 25 8.41 15.51 3.85
C ARG A 25 7.31 15.02 4.81
N VAL A 26 6.40 15.91 5.18
CA VAL A 26 5.32 15.64 6.15
C VAL A 26 4.37 14.55 5.64
N VAL A 27 4.03 14.53 4.34
CA VAL A 27 3.24 13.43 3.74
C VAL A 27 3.92 12.07 3.98
N ARG A 28 5.23 11.97 3.81
CA ARG A 28 5.96 10.70 4.02
C ARG A 28 5.93 10.29 5.49
N GLU A 29 6.11 11.24 6.40
CA GLU A 29 6.07 10.99 7.84
C GLU A 29 4.67 10.53 8.30
N TYR A 30 3.61 11.18 7.82
CA TYR A 30 2.23 10.78 8.12
C TYR A 30 1.87 9.44 7.50
N ALA A 31 2.34 9.15 6.28
CA ALA A 31 2.14 7.84 5.67
C ALA A 31 2.81 6.73 6.49
N THR A 32 4.06 6.91 6.90
CA THR A 32 4.76 5.98 7.80
C THR A 32 3.98 5.79 9.09
N ALA A 33 3.60 6.89 9.76
CA ALA A 33 2.86 6.85 11.01
C ALA A 33 1.50 6.15 10.86
N ALA A 34 0.77 6.35 9.76
CA ALA A 34 -0.47 5.62 9.47
C ALA A 34 -0.23 4.11 9.31
N THR A 35 0.85 3.72 8.63
CA THR A 35 1.16 2.29 8.42
C THR A 35 1.68 1.58 9.66
N GLU A 36 2.42 2.29 10.51
CA GLU A 36 3.07 1.72 11.71
C GLU A 36 2.19 1.83 12.98
N SER A 37 1.14 2.64 12.96
CA SER A 37 0.24 2.79 14.11
C SER A 37 -0.57 1.52 14.41
N THR A 38 -0.44 1.01 15.63
CA THR A 38 -1.22 -0.13 16.14
C THR A 38 -2.61 0.27 16.65
N CYS A 39 -2.79 1.54 17.02
CA CYS A 39 -4.09 2.09 17.43
C CYS A 39 -4.92 2.52 16.20
N PRO A 40 -6.16 2.01 16.03
CA PRO A 40 -7.02 2.37 14.89
C PRO A 40 -7.30 3.88 14.77
N ASP A 41 -7.51 4.57 15.89
CA ASP A 41 -7.81 6.00 15.89
C ASP A 41 -6.61 6.83 15.44
N ILE A 42 -5.41 6.47 15.89
CA ILE A 42 -4.17 7.13 15.50
C ILE A 42 -3.86 6.87 14.02
N ARG A 43 -4.09 5.64 13.55
CA ARG A 43 -4.00 5.31 12.12
C ARG A 43 -4.95 6.19 11.31
N GLN A 44 -6.22 6.29 11.71
CA GLN A 44 -7.20 7.10 11.00
C GLN A 44 -6.84 8.60 11.01
N LEU A 45 -6.30 9.11 12.11
CA LEU A 45 -5.78 10.48 12.21
C LEU A 45 -4.68 10.72 11.18
N PHE A 46 -3.65 9.88 11.13
CA PHE A 46 -2.56 10.05 10.18
C PHE A 46 -2.98 9.84 8.72
N THR A 47 -3.96 8.97 8.45
CA THR A 47 -4.58 8.88 7.12
C THR A 47 -5.22 10.21 6.72
N LYS A 48 -6.05 10.81 7.59
CA LYS A 48 -6.69 12.12 7.32
C LYS A 48 -5.66 13.23 7.11
N LEU A 49 -4.62 13.27 7.95
CA LEU A 49 -3.54 14.24 7.80
C LEU A 49 -2.81 14.04 6.46
N THR A 50 -2.52 12.80 6.08
CA THR A 50 -1.90 12.48 4.78
C THR A 50 -2.76 13.01 3.63
N ASP A 51 -4.06 12.71 3.62
CA ASP A 51 -4.98 13.15 2.56
C ASP A 51 -5.07 14.69 2.49
N SER A 52 -5.17 15.34 3.64
CA SER A 52 -5.22 16.81 3.72
C SER A 52 -3.92 17.45 3.22
N THR A 53 -2.76 16.92 3.58
CA THR A 53 -1.46 17.45 3.15
C THR A 53 -1.23 17.22 1.65
N LEU A 54 -1.69 16.08 1.09
CA LEU A 54 -1.68 15.82 -0.35
C LEU A 54 -2.53 16.84 -1.12
N ALA A 55 -3.72 17.18 -0.61
CA ALA A 55 -4.56 18.20 -1.22
C ALA A 55 -3.89 19.58 -1.24
N LEU A 56 -3.29 20.00 -0.11
CA LEU A 56 -2.54 21.26 -0.02
C LEU A 56 -1.31 21.27 -0.95
N GLN A 57 -0.58 20.16 -1.01
CA GLN A 57 0.56 19.99 -1.90
C GLN A 57 0.16 20.13 -3.38
N GLY A 58 -0.98 19.55 -3.77
CA GLY A 58 -1.53 19.68 -5.11
C GLY A 58 -1.93 21.11 -5.46
N GLN A 59 -2.61 21.81 -4.55
CA GLN A 59 -2.99 23.22 -4.74
C GLN A 59 -1.76 24.12 -4.90
N LEU A 60 -0.76 23.97 -4.03
CA LEU A 60 0.48 24.74 -4.12
C LEU A 60 1.24 24.44 -5.41
N PHE A 61 1.32 23.17 -5.81
CA PHE A 61 1.94 22.78 -7.07
C PHE A 61 1.27 23.48 -8.27
N THR A 62 -0.06 23.48 -8.34
CA THR A 62 -0.80 24.16 -9.41
C THR A 62 -0.54 25.67 -9.40
N ALA A 63 -0.54 26.30 -8.23
CA ALA A 63 -0.26 27.72 -8.10
C ALA A 63 1.17 28.07 -8.57
N MET A 64 2.18 27.31 -8.12
CA MET A 64 3.57 27.50 -8.55
C MET A 64 3.74 27.26 -10.06
N GLN A 65 3.04 26.27 -10.63
CA GLN A 65 3.07 26.01 -12.07
C GLN A 65 2.49 27.18 -12.87
N GLN A 66 1.35 27.73 -12.45
CA GLN A 66 0.72 28.89 -13.11
C GLN A 66 1.60 30.14 -13.03
N ALA A 67 2.34 30.29 -11.94
CA ALA A 67 3.27 31.39 -11.72
C ALA A 67 4.64 31.21 -12.41
N ASN A 68 4.87 30.10 -13.15
CA ASN A 68 6.18 29.72 -13.69
C ASN A 68 7.29 29.59 -12.63
N MET A 69 6.93 29.30 -11.39
CA MET A 69 7.84 29.13 -10.23
C MET A 69 8.20 27.66 -9.98
N TYR A 70 7.74 26.73 -10.82
CA TYR A 70 8.03 25.31 -10.67
C TYR A 70 8.67 24.74 -11.91
N ASN A 71 9.95 24.39 -11.81
CA ASN A 71 10.61 23.60 -12.83
C ASN A 71 10.39 22.12 -12.51
N THR A 72 9.46 21.47 -13.20
CA THR A 72 9.27 20.02 -13.06
C THR A 72 10.59 19.35 -13.41
N SER A 73 11.08 18.47 -12.54
CA SER A 73 12.21 17.60 -12.85
C SER A 73 11.98 16.96 -14.22
N SER A 74 13.06 16.78 -15.00
CA SER A 74 12.98 16.14 -16.31
C SER A 74 12.13 14.87 -16.23
N PRO A 75 11.31 14.59 -17.27
CA PRO A 75 10.48 13.39 -17.30
C PRO A 75 11.32 12.18 -16.90
N ALA A 76 10.85 11.41 -15.91
CA ALA A 76 11.54 10.20 -15.51
C ALA A 76 11.77 9.35 -16.76
N LEU A 77 13.02 8.92 -16.96
CA LEU A 77 13.36 8.07 -18.11
C LEU A 77 12.43 6.85 -18.07
N ARG A 78 11.74 6.60 -19.19
CA ARG A 78 10.77 5.50 -19.32
C ARG A 78 11.33 4.17 -18.79
N GLN A 79 12.63 3.96 -19.00
CA GLN A 79 13.38 2.81 -18.52
C GLN A 79 13.34 2.61 -16.99
N GLU A 80 13.40 3.68 -16.19
CA GLU A 80 13.35 3.57 -14.72
C GLU A 80 11.93 3.25 -14.24
N LEU A 81 10.91 3.80 -14.90
CA LEU A 81 9.51 3.43 -14.66
C LEU A 81 9.26 1.95 -14.99
N ASP A 82 9.78 1.47 -16.12
CA ASP A 82 9.65 0.07 -16.53
C ASP A 82 10.37 -0.88 -15.55
N LYS A 83 11.53 -0.48 -15.03
CA LYS A 83 12.27 -1.24 -14.02
C LYS A 83 11.51 -1.34 -12.70
N GLN A 84 10.99 -0.23 -12.19
CA GLN A 84 10.13 -0.20 -10.99
C GLN A 84 8.88 -1.06 -11.18
N ALA A 85 8.20 -0.95 -12.32
CA ALA A 85 7.03 -1.77 -12.64
C ALA A 85 7.34 -3.27 -12.62
N LYS A 86 8.45 -3.69 -13.23
CA LYS A 86 8.91 -5.09 -13.19
C LYS A 86 9.22 -5.56 -11.77
N GLN A 87 9.89 -4.73 -10.96
CA GLN A 87 10.17 -5.06 -9.56
C GLN A 87 8.87 -5.27 -8.77
N TYR A 88 7.88 -4.39 -8.92
CA TYR A 88 6.59 -4.56 -8.24
C TYR A 88 5.84 -5.82 -8.68
N GLN A 89 5.87 -6.16 -9.97
CA GLN A 89 5.28 -7.42 -10.46
C GLN A 89 5.95 -8.64 -9.83
N GLN A 90 7.28 -8.65 -9.74
CA GLN A 90 8.03 -9.73 -9.09
C GLN A 90 7.71 -9.82 -7.60
N THR A 91 7.66 -8.68 -6.90
CA THR A 91 7.30 -8.64 -5.48
C THR A 91 5.91 -9.20 -5.27
N LYS A 92 4.92 -8.80 -6.09
CA LYS A 92 3.56 -9.35 -6.03
C LYS A 92 3.54 -10.87 -6.18
N GLN A 93 4.26 -11.41 -7.16
CA GLN A 93 4.34 -12.87 -7.38
C GLN A 93 4.96 -13.58 -6.17
N LYS A 94 6.08 -13.07 -5.65
CA LYS A 94 6.75 -13.62 -4.46
C LYS A 94 5.83 -13.60 -3.24
N THR A 95 5.11 -12.50 -3.02
CA THR A 95 4.13 -12.39 -1.94
C THR A 95 3.01 -13.42 -2.09
N SER A 96 2.46 -13.62 -3.29
CA SER A 96 1.44 -14.64 -3.54
C SER A 96 1.96 -16.06 -3.27
N GLN A 97 3.18 -16.39 -3.71
CA GLN A 97 3.80 -17.69 -3.46
C GLN A 97 4.04 -17.92 -1.97
N PHE A 98 4.55 -16.90 -1.26
CA PHE A 98 4.73 -16.94 0.19
C PHE A 98 3.40 -17.19 0.90
N LEU A 99 2.33 -16.49 0.52
CA LEU A 99 1.01 -16.70 1.10
C LEU A 99 0.51 -18.13 0.88
N GLN A 100 0.68 -18.66 -0.32
CA GLN A 100 0.23 -20.02 -0.66
C GLN A 100 1.01 -21.10 0.11
N GLN A 101 2.32 -20.91 0.31
CA GLN A 101 3.15 -21.83 1.08
C GLN A 101 2.81 -21.82 2.58
N ASN A 102 2.50 -20.65 3.15
CA ASN A 102 2.31 -20.49 4.60
C ASN A 102 0.86 -20.61 5.06
N LEU A 103 -0.11 -20.15 4.26
CA LEU A 103 -1.54 -20.24 4.60
C LEU A 103 -2.22 -21.46 3.96
N GLY A 104 -1.70 -21.99 2.85
CA GLY A 104 -2.29 -23.15 2.15
C GLY A 104 -2.19 -24.48 2.91
N GLN A 105 -1.28 -24.60 3.90
CA GLN A 105 -1.17 -25.81 4.73
C GLN A 105 -2.11 -25.82 5.94
N GLN A 106 -2.75 -24.70 6.29
CA GLN A 106 -3.57 -24.59 7.50
C GLN A 106 -5.06 -24.90 7.27
N GLN A 107 -5.43 -25.47 6.12
CA GLN A 107 -6.82 -25.82 5.80
C GLN A 107 -7.11 -27.34 5.84
N ASN A 108 -6.20 -28.15 6.40
CA ASN A 108 -6.36 -29.62 6.45
C ASN A 108 -6.58 -30.20 7.87
N GLN A 109 -7.00 -29.38 8.83
CA GLN A 109 -7.58 -29.88 10.08
C GLN A 109 -8.96 -29.27 10.25
N THR A 110 -10.00 -30.02 9.87
CA THR A 110 -11.23 -30.28 10.64
C THR A 110 -12.23 -30.95 9.68
N MET A 111 -12.22 -32.27 9.60
CA MET A 111 -13.43 -32.99 9.17
C MET A 111 -13.64 -34.17 10.09
N TYR A 112 -14.48 -33.94 11.09
CA TYR A 112 -15.05 -34.93 11.99
C TYR A 112 -15.90 -35.89 11.13
N THR A 113 -15.48 -37.14 10.98
CA THR A 113 -16.35 -38.22 10.48
C THR A 113 -17.06 -38.86 11.68
N PRO A 114 -18.40 -38.80 11.77
CA PRO A 114 -19.12 -39.47 12.83
C PRO A 114 -19.18 -40.98 12.56
N GLN A 115 -18.92 -41.71 13.64
CA GLN A 115 -18.97 -43.14 13.82
C GLN A 115 -20.40 -43.66 13.66
N MET A 116 -20.64 -44.59 12.73
CA MET A 116 -21.88 -45.36 12.63
C MET A 116 -21.59 -46.83 12.96
N HIS A 117 -22.06 -47.25 14.13
CA HIS A 117 -22.30 -48.65 14.46
C HIS A 117 -23.56 -49.09 13.73
N GLN A 118 -23.53 -50.20 12.98
CA GLN A 118 -24.72 -51.05 12.88
C GLN A 118 -24.39 -52.51 12.55
N SER A 119 -24.84 -53.34 13.48
CA SER A 119 -25.02 -54.80 13.45
C SER A 119 -26.01 -55.28 12.38
N GLY A 120 -25.79 -56.47 11.80
CA GLY A 120 -26.83 -57.21 11.09
C GLY A 120 -26.32 -58.42 10.30
N GLN A 121 -26.87 -59.59 10.58
CA GLN A 121 -26.53 -60.93 10.07
C GLN A 121 -27.31 -61.34 8.80
N TYR A 122 -26.88 -62.47 8.19
CA TYR A 122 -27.55 -63.33 7.17
C TYR A 122 -27.50 -62.81 5.71
N GLN A 123 -27.35 -63.59 4.62
CA GLN A 123 -27.68 -64.99 4.34
C GLN A 123 -27.01 -65.49 3.01
N GLN A 124 -26.40 -66.68 3.05
CA GLN A 124 -26.47 -67.85 2.13
C GLN A 124 -26.48 -67.75 0.57
N GLY A 125 -25.61 -68.57 -0.04
CA GLY A 125 -25.77 -69.23 -1.37
C GLY A 125 -25.23 -68.44 -2.57
N SER A 126 -24.51 -68.97 -3.56
CA SER A 126 -24.16 -70.33 -3.97
C SER A 126 -22.95 -70.28 -4.92
N GLN A 127 -22.29 -71.43 -5.05
CA GLN A 127 -21.13 -71.80 -5.86
C GLN A 127 -21.12 -71.30 -7.34
N THR A 128 -19.92 -71.24 -7.94
CA THR A 128 -19.51 -71.91 -9.21
C THR A 128 -18.29 -71.15 -9.80
N HIS A 129 -17.05 -71.60 -9.57
CA HIS A 129 -16.26 -72.57 -10.35
C HIS A 129 -15.48 -71.94 -11.52
N TYR A 130 -14.15 -72.07 -11.43
CA TYR A 130 -13.12 -71.64 -12.39
C TYR A 130 -13.16 -72.47 -13.69
N MET A 131 -12.87 -71.82 -14.82
CA MET A 131 -11.63 -72.02 -15.60
C MET A 131 -11.35 -70.77 -16.44
#